data_AF-A0A7X8JYG4-F1
#
_entry.id   AF-A0A7X8JYG4-F1
#
_cell.length_a   1.000
_cell.length_b   1.000
_cell.length_c   1.000
_cell.angle_alpha   90.00
_cell.angle_beta   90.00
_cell.angle_gamma   90.00
#
_symmetry.space_group_name_H-M   'P 1'
#
loop_
_entity.id
_entity.type
_entity.pdbx_description
1 polymer ?
#
loop_
_entity_poly.entity_id
_entity_poly.type
_entity_poly.pdbx_seq_one_letter_code
_entity_poly.pdbx_strand_id
1 'polypeptide(L)' 'MLKECHEEIDGNKAFGIDKVTKQEYEENIINLWNRLKSFSYKLQPIKRVYIPKAGSDKLRPLGIPSYEDKLV' A
#
# COMPACT_ATOMS: atom_id res chain seq x y z
N MET A 1 -0.63 14.25 9.90
CA MET A 1 0.16 14.59 8.67
C MET A 1 0.80 13.30 8.15
N LEU A 2 1.01 13.08 6.84
CA LEU A 2 1.42 11.77 6.25
C LEU A 2 2.53 10.98 6.99
N LYS A 3 3.47 11.67 7.64
CA LYS A 3 4.49 11.04 8.50
C LYS A 3 3.89 10.27 9.68
N GLU A 4 2.86 10.80 10.34
CA GLU A 4 2.15 10.10 11.43
C GLU A 4 1.47 8.83 10.90
N CYS A 5 0.81 8.91 9.74
CA CYS A 5 0.21 7.73 9.09
C CYS A 5 1.28 6.70 8.72
N HIS A 6 2.46 7.13 8.27
CA HIS A 6 3.59 6.25 8.02
C HIS A 6 4.04 5.53 9.30
N GLU A 7 4.15 6.23 10.42
CA GLU A 7 4.51 5.63 11.71
C GLU A 7 3.48 4.60 12.20
N GLU A 8 2.19 4.89 12.07
CA GLU A 8 1.10 4.01 12.49
C GLU A 8 1.01 2.70 11.67
N ILE A 9 1.52 2.69 10.44
CA ILE A 9 1.51 1.48 9.61
C ILE A 9 2.53 0.46 10.13
N ASP A 10 2.05 -0.74 10.43
CA ASP A 10 2.91 -1.90 10.74
C ASP A 10 3.86 -2.21 9.57
N GLY A 11 5.16 -2.29 9.88
CA GLY A 11 6.24 -2.59 8.93
C GLY A 11 6.15 -3.98 8.29
N ASN A 12 5.41 -4.92 8.91
CA ASN A 12 5.22 -6.26 8.39
C ASN A 12 4.03 -6.39 7.41
N LYS A 13 3.34 -5.29 7.08
CA LYS A 13 2.23 -5.35 6.11
C LYS A 13 2.74 -5.75 4.72
N ALA A 14 1.95 -6.60 4.06
CA ALA A 14 2.26 -7.07 2.71
C ALA A 14 2.38 -5.90 1.70
N PHE A 15 3.40 -5.95 0.85
CA PHE A 15 3.63 -4.98 -0.21
C PHE A 15 2.69 -5.19 -1.42
N GLY A 16 2.46 -4.09 -2.15
CA GLY A 16 1.63 -4.07 -3.36
C GLY A 16 2.35 -4.60 -4.58
N ILE A 17 1.97 -4.11 -5.76
CA ILE A 17 2.55 -4.57 -7.04
C ILE A 17 4.00 -4.08 -7.24
N ASP A 18 4.31 -2.93 -6.67
CA ASP A 18 5.60 -2.23 -6.65
C ASP A 18 6.66 -2.88 -5.76
N LYS A 19 6.23 -3.73 -4.83
CA LYS A 19 7.09 -4.43 -3.85
C LYS A 19 7.87 -3.52 -2.90
N VAL A 20 7.44 -2.27 -2.75
CA VAL A 20 8.09 -1.30 -1.86
C VAL A 20 7.65 -1.56 -0.42
N THR A 21 8.63 -1.63 0.48
CA THR A 21 8.44 -1.79 1.92
C THR A 21 8.28 -0.45 2.64
N LYS A 22 7.83 -0.49 3.91
CA LYS A 22 7.74 0.71 4.76
C LYS A 22 9.08 1.46 4.83
N GLN A 23 10.17 0.74 5.08
CA GLN A 23 11.50 1.32 5.23
C GLN A 23 11.98 2.00 3.95
N GLU A 24 11.81 1.33 2.80
CA GLU A 24 12.17 1.91 1.50
C GLU A 24 11.34 3.14 1.13
N TYR A 25 10.10 3.23 1.63
CA TYR A 25 9.20 4.34 1.28
C TYR A 25 9.43 5.61 2.09
N GLU A 26 10.11 5.55 3.24
CA GLU A 26 10.27 6.70 4.14
C GLU A 26 10.85 7.93 3.43
N GLU A 27 11.83 7.71 2.54
CA GLU A 27 12.48 8.75 1.73
C GLU A 27 11.52 9.43 0.74
N ASN A 28 10.42 8.75 0.36
CA ASN A 28 9.51 9.20 -0.69
C ASN A 28 8.28 9.96 -0.15
N ILE A 29 8.08 10.04 1.17
CA ILE A 29 6.92 10.71 1.80
C ILE A 29 6.78 12.18 1.35
N ILE A 30 7.91 12.89 1.21
CA ILE A 30 7.92 14.29 0.79
C ILE A 30 7.46 14.44 -0.66
N ASN A 31 7.86 13.51 -1.53
CA ASN A 31 7.43 13.49 -2.93
C ASN A 31 5.92 13.26 -3.04
N LEU A 32 5.39 12.30 -2.28
CA LEU A 32 3.95 12.02 -2.22
C LEU A 32 3.16 13.27 -1.81
N TRP A 33 3.61 13.96 -0.77
CA TRP A 33 2.98 15.21 -0.32
C TRP A 33 2.90 16.26 -1.42
N ASN A 34 4.00 16.44 -2.17
CA ASN A 34 4.04 17.39 -3.29
C ASN A 34 3.08 17.00 -4.42
N ARG A 35 2.98 15.70 -4.74
CA ARG A 35 2.06 15.18 -5.77
C ARG A 35 0.59 15.30 -5.36
N LEU A 36 0.27 15.06 -4.09
CA LEU A 36 -1.08 15.27 -3.56
C LEU A 36 -1.47 16.75 -3.60
N LYS A 37 -0.56 17.63 -3.15
CA LYS A 37 -0.78 19.08 -3.17
C LYS A 37 -0.98 19.64 -4.58
N SER A 38 -0.30 19.07 -5.57
CA SER A 38 -0.43 19.45 -6.99
C SER A 38 -1.53 18.69 -7.73
N PHE A 39 -2.32 17.86 -7.03
CA PHE A 39 -3.37 17.00 -7.63
C PHE A 39 -2.86 16.09 -8.77
N SER A 40 -1.57 15.76 -8.77
CA SER A 40 -0.93 14.92 -9.79
C SER A 40 -0.78 13.46 -9.33
N TYR A 41 -1.30 13.13 -8.15
CA TYR A 41 -1.29 11.79 -7.60
C TYR A 41 -2.15 10.82 -8.44
N LYS A 42 -1.66 9.59 -8.62
CA LYS A 42 -2.35 8.53 -9.37
C LYS A 42 -2.18 7.22 -8.62
N LEU A 43 -3.30 6.54 -8.39
CA LEU A 43 -3.35 5.24 -7.73
C LEU A 43 -2.60 4.19 -8.56
N GLN A 44 -1.95 3.25 -7.88
CA GLN A 44 -1.35 2.10 -8.55
C GLN A 44 -2.33 0.93 -8.72
N PRO A 45 -2.09 0.04 -9.68
CA PRO A 45 -2.83 -1.21 -9.77
C PRO A 45 -2.69 -2.06 -8.51
N ILE A 46 -3.81 -2.66 -8.08
CA ILE A 46 -3.87 -3.50 -6.88
C ILE A 46 -3.30 -4.89 -7.17
N LYS A 47 -2.44 -5.40 -6.28
CA LYS A 47 -1.94 -6.78 -6.35
C LYS A 47 -3.02 -7.76 -5.91
N ARG A 48 -3.38 -8.71 -6.77
CA ARG A 48 -4.33 -9.78 -6.44
C ARG A 48 -3.64 -10.95 -5.77
N VAL A 49 -4.20 -11.40 -4.65
CA VAL A 49 -3.76 -12.59 -3.92
C VAL A 49 -4.99 -13.44 -3.61
N TYR A 50 -4.86 -14.76 -3.74
CA TYR A 50 -5.95 -15.68 -3.47
C TYR A 50 -5.63 -16.48 -2.21
N ILE A 51 -6.52 -16.40 -1.22
CA ILE A 51 -6.39 -17.16 0.03
C ILE A 51 -7.50 -18.20 0.14
N PRO A 52 -7.28 -19.38 0.75
CA PRO A 52 -8.32 -20.35 0.99
C PRO A 52 -9.48 -19.79 1.83
N LYS A 53 -10.72 -20.19 1.51
CA LYS A 53 -11.86 -19.97 2.41
C LYS A 53 -11.84 -21.07 3.48
N ALA A 54 -12.11 -20.70 4.73
CA ALA A 54 -12.22 -21.68 5.81
C ALA A 54 -13.30 -22.71 5.48
N GLY A 55 -12.96 -24.00 5.52
CA GLY A 55 -13.88 -25.12 5.25
C GLY A 55 -14.35 -25.27 3.80
N SER A 56 -13.65 -24.69 2.81
CA SER A 56 -14.01 -24.84 1.39
C SER A 56 -12.78 -24.79 0.47
N ASP A 57 -12.82 -25.54 -0.63
CA ASP A 57 -11.79 -25.50 -1.69
C ASP A 57 -11.81 -24.22 -2.53
N LYS A 58 -12.77 -23.32 -2.27
CA LYS A 58 -12.88 -22.04 -2.98
C LYS A 58 -11.88 -21.03 -2.42
N LEU A 59 -11.33 -20.20 -3.30
CA LEU A 59 -10.43 -19.11 -2.93
C LEU A 59 -11.18 -17.78 -2.74
N ARG A 60 -10.73 -16.96 -1.80
CA ARG A 60 -11.13 -15.56 -1.62
C ARG A 60 -10.06 -14.66 -2.26
N PRO A 61 -10.43 -13.83 -3.26
CA PRO A 61 -9.52 -12.85 -3.82
C PRO A 61 -9.37 -11.67 -2.86
N LEU A 62 -8.15 -11.37 -2.46
CA LEU A 62 -7.74 -10.16 -1.77
C LEU A 62 -7.10 -9.19 -2.75
N GLY A 63 -7.19 -7.91 -2.44
CA GLY A 63 -6.48 -6.84 -3.12
C GLY A 63 -5.51 -6.20 -2.15
N ILE A 64 -4.21 -6.24 -2.47
CA ILE A 64 -3.16 -5.60 -1.68
C ILE A 64 -2.75 -4.32 -2.43
N PRO A 65 -3.08 -3.12 -1.91
CA PRO A 65 -2.64 -1.85 -2.51
C PRO A 65 -1.13 -1.65 -2.38
N SER A 66 -0.57 -0.73 -3.18
CA SER A 66 0.82 -0.26 -3.02
C SER A 66 1.02 0.38 -1.63
N TYR A 67 2.27 0.57 -1.22
CA TYR A 67 2.51 1.23 0.06
C TYR A 67 2.04 2.69 0.05
N GLU A 68 2.33 3.38 -1.05
CA GLU A 68 1.91 4.76 -1.33
C GLU A 68 0.38 4.90 -1.23
N ASP A 69 -0.38 4.01 -1.86
CA ASP A 69 -1.86 4.02 -1.82
C ASP A 69 -2.45 3.72 -0.44
N LYS A 70 -1.67 3.17 0.51
CA LYS A 70 -2.15 2.96 1.89
C LYS A 70 -2.01 4.21 2.76
N LEU A 71 -1.18 5.17 2.35
CA LEU A 71 -0.93 6.41 3.07
C LEU A 71 -1.90 7.53 2.70
N VAL A 72 -2.51 7.44 1.52
CA VAL A 72 -3.49 8.40 0.98
C VAL A 72 -4.89 8.04 1.44
#